data_AF-J9FDS9-F1
#
_entry.id   AF-J9FDS9-F1
#
_cell.length_a   1.000
_cell.length_b   1.000
_cell.length_c   1.000
_cell.angle_alpha   90.00
_cell.angle_beta   90.00
_cell.angle_gamma   90.00
#
_symmetry.space_group_name_H-M   'P 1'
#
loop_
_entity.id
_entity.type
_entity.pdbx_description
1 polymer ?
#
loop_
_entity_poly.entity_id
_entity_poly.type
_entity_poly.pdbx_seq_one_letter_code
_entity_poly.pdbx_strand_id
1 'polypeptide(L)'
;TYGNIIWVALAIVGFKVVQTLVLVLVCLFPNFVERAGNWLVDILKAWGLTERLLGEARLESWKLGIREETTKFGTAFRQLAGAWRQMVVVFVVSLLQLTCLFGTDWFALEAFGVHLGFWETLCLGTLVQLVATVVPTPGGTGGIEAAFLYFFSKPLGDAAVACFLVWRIVT
;
A
#
# COMPACT_ATOMS: atom_id res chain seq x y z
N THR A 1 25.58 -9.02 -11.94
CA THR A 1 24.88 -10.27 -11.57
C THR A 1 23.58 -9.94 -10.88
N TYR A 2 22.47 -9.98 -11.62
CA TYR A 2 21.14 -9.58 -11.16
C TYR A 2 20.45 -10.61 -10.23
N GLY A 3 21.04 -11.81 -10.07
CA GLY A 3 20.46 -12.90 -9.29
C GLY A 3 20.22 -12.57 -7.81
N ASN A 4 21.16 -11.87 -7.15
CA ASN A 4 21.00 -11.52 -5.72
C ASN A 4 19.87 -10.52 -5.48
N ILE A 5 19.64 -9.60 -6.42
CA ILE A 5 18.58 -8.59 -6.32
C ILE A 5 17.20 -9.25 -6.43
N ILE A 6 17.06 -10.26 -7.29
CA ILE A 6 15.80 -11.00 -7.47
C ILE A 6 15.44 -11.77 -6.19
N TRP A 7 16.42 -12.44 -5.56
CA TRP A 7 16.17 -13.17 -4.30
C TRP A 7 15.78 -12.25 -3.15
N VAL A 8 16.42 -11.08 -3.03
CA VAL A 8 16.08 -10.07 -2.02
C VAL A 8 14.67 -9.51 -2.28
N ALA A 9 14.34 -9.18 -3.54
CA ALA A 9 13.01 -8.71 -3.90
C ALA A 9 11.92 -9.75 -3.59
N LEU A 10 12.15 -11.02 -3.93
CA LEU A 10 11.24 -12.12 -3.61
C LEU A 10 11.06 -12.30 -2.10
N ALA A 11 12.12 -12.17 -1.31
CA ALA A 11 12.04 -12.26 0.15
C ALA A 11 11.20 -11.11 0.76
N ILE A 12 11.38 -9.88 0.27
CA ILE A 12 10.60 -8.71 0.73
C ILE A 12 9.13 -8.86 0.34
N VAL A 13 8.85 -9.26 -0.90
CA VAL A 13 7.48 -9.50 -1.37
C VAL A 13 6.83 -10.62 -0.55
N GLY A 14 7.54 -11.73 -0.34
CA GLY A 14 7.08 -12.85 0.48
C GLY A 14 6.75 -12.40 1.91
N PHE A 15 7.64 -11.63 2.55
CA PHE A 15 7.38 -11.07 3.87
C PHE A 15 6.14 -10.17 3.90
N LYS A 16 5.96 -9.29 2.91
CA LYS A 16 4.78 -8.42 2.81
C LYS A 16 3.48 -9.21 2.60
N VAL A 17 3.50 -10.24 1.76
CA VAL A 17 2.34 -11.12 1.56
C VAL A 17 1.98 -11.83 2.86
N VAL A 18 2.96 -12.41 3.55
CA VAL A 18 2.75 -13.07 4.84
C VAL A 18 2.22 -12.08 5.88
N GLN A 19 2.80 -10.88 5.99
CA GLN A 19 2.35 -9.84 6.91
C GLN A 19 0.89 -9.44 6.63
N THR A 20 0.53 -9.22 5.37
CA THR A 20 -0.85 -8.87 4.99
C THR A 20 -1.82 -10.02 5.27
N LEU A 21 -1.44 -11.27 4.99
CA LEU A 21 -2.26 -12.44 5.32
C LEU A 21 -2.47 -12.56 6.83
N VAL A 22 -1.42 -12.38 7.64
CA VAL A 22 -1.53 -12.37 9.10
C VAL A 22 -2.48 -11.27 9.56
N LEU A 23 -2.36 -10.06 9.03
CA LEU A 23 -3.27 -8.95 9.36
C LEU A 23 -4.72 -9.28 8.98
N VAL A 24 -4.96 -9.83 7.79
CA VAL A 24 -6.29 -10.25 7.35
C VAL A 24 -6.86 -11.35 8.26
N LEU A 25 -6.04 -12.33 8.65
CA LEU A 25 -6.45 -13.40 9.57
C LEU A 25 -6.77 -12.84 10.97
N VAL A 26 -5.93 -11.95 11.50
CA VAL A 26 -6.16 -11.23 12.76
C VAL A 26 -7.48 -10.45 12.70
N CYS A 27 -7.76 -9.77 11.59
CA CYS A 27 -9.03 -9.05 11.38
C CYS A 27 -10.24 -9.98 11.23
N LEU A 28 -10.07 -11.17 10.64
CA LEU A 28 -11.16 -12.15 10.47
C LEU A 28 -11.45 -12.94 11.75
N PHE A 29 -10.46 -13.14 12.62
CA PHE A 29 -10.56 -13.95 13.85
C PHE A 29 -10.35 -13.10 15.12
N PRO A 30 -11.31 -12.24 15.50
CA PRO A 30 -11.19 -11.38 16.68
C PRO A 30 -10.95 -12.17 17.98
N ASN A 31 -11.54 -13.36 18.09
CA ASN A 31 -11.33 -14.26 19.23
C ASN A 31 -9.87 -14.71 19.40
N PHE A 32 -9.10 -14.82 18.31
CA PHE A 32 -7.68 -15.16 18.37
C PHE A 32 -6.86 -13.99 18.92
N VAL A 33 -7.19 -12.77 18.48
CA VAL A 33 -6.52 -11.54 18.93
C VAL A 33 -6.78 -11.28 20.41
N GLU A 34 -8.02 -11.44 20.87
CA GLU A 34 -8.35 -11.32 22.29
C GLU A 34 -7.61 -12.37 23.14
N ARG A 35 -7.50 -13.60 22.64
CA ARG A 35 -6.80 -14.69 23.35
C ARG A 35 -5.29 -14.46 23.39
N ALA A 36 -4.69 -13.99 22.29
CA ALA A 36 -3.29 -13.61 22.25
C ALA A 36 -3.01 -12.41 23.17
N GLY A 37 -3.90 -11.41 23.19
CA GLY A 37 -3.80 -10.25 24.08
C GLY A 37 -3.87 -10.64 25.56
N ASN A 38 -4.84 -11.48 25.94
CA ASN A 38 -4.94 -11.99 27.31
C ASN A 38 -3.72 -12.82 27.70
N TRP A 39 -3.25 -13.71 26.82
CA TRP A 39 -2.04 -14.51 27.06
C TRP A 39 -0.78 -13.63 27.25
N LEU A 40 -0.65 -12.56 26.46
CA LEU A 40 0.48 -11.63 26.56
C LEU A 40 0.45 -10.86 27.88
N VAL A 41 -0.75 -10.48 28.33
CA VAL A 41 -0.94 -9.88 29.66
C VAL A 41 -0.63 -10.88 30.77
N ASP A 42 -1.03 -12.15 30.65
CA ASP A 42 -0.74 -13.18 31.64
C ASP A 42 0.77 -13.45 31.75
N ILE A 43 1.50 -13.40 30.63
CA ILE A 43 2.98 -13.47 30.63
C ILE A 43 3.59 -12.25 31.30
N LEU A 44 3.11 -11.05 31.00
CA LEU A 44 3.59 -9.81 31.63
C LEU A 44 3.31 -9.80 33.14
N LYS A 45 2.20 -10.39 33.58
CA LYS A 45 1.90 -10.64 35.01
C LYS A 45 2.87 -11.66 35.61
N ALA A 46 3.09 -12.78 34.92
CA ALA A 46 4.02 -13.82 35.38
C ALA A 46 5.47 -13.34 35.51
N TRP A 47 5.87 -12.33 34.71
CA TRP A 47 7.21 -11.73 34.77
C TRP A 47 7.36 -10.64 35.84
N GLY A 48 6.32 -10.37 36.65
CA GLY A 48 6.35 -9.37 37.73
C GLY A 48 6.54 -7.92 37.24
N LEU A 49 6.50 -7.70 35.92
CA LEU A 49 6.71 -6.41 35.28
C LEU A 49 5.46 -5.50 35.41
N THR A 50 4.30 -6.13 35.56
CA THR A 50 2.99 -5.46 35.61
C THR A 50 2.87 -4.59 36.87
N GLU A 51 3.26 -5.10 38.04
CA GLU A 51 3.23 -4.33 39.29
C GLU A 51 4.22 -3.17 39.32
N ARG A 52 5.33 -3.26 38.56
CA ARG A 52 6.38 -2.23 38.53
C ARG A 52 6.14 -1.08 37.54
N LEU A 53 5.42 -1.30 36.45
CA LEU A 53 5.29 -0.31 35.37
C LEU A 53 3.85 0.18 35.12
N LEU A 54 2.84 -0.68 35.24
CA LEU A 54 1.44 -0.37 34.90
C LEU A 54 0.54 -0.89 36.02
N GLY A 55 0.27 -0.05 37.03
CA GLY A 55 -0.65 -0.42 38.12
C GLY A 55 -1.97 -1.02 37.61
N GLU A 56 -2.53 -1.98 38.35
CA GLU A 56 -3.64 -2.85 37.94
C GLU A 56 -4.83 -2.10 37.29
N ALA A 57 -5.15 -0.89 37.75
CA ALA A 57 -6.20 -0.04 37.18
C ALA A 57 -5.94 0.44 35.73
N ARG A 58 -4.66 0.67 35.37
CA ARG A 58 -4.26 1.09 34.01
C ARG A 58 -4.21 -0.11 33.07
N LEU A 59 -3.94 -1.31 33.58
CA LEU A 59 -3.96 -2.54 32.79
C LEU A 59 -5.37 -2.90 32.31
N GLU A 60 -6.37 -2.81 33.20
CA GLU A 60 -7.77 -3.11 32.85
C GLU A 60 -8.34 -2.12 31.83
N SER A 61 -8.01 -0.83 31.93
CA SER A 61 -8.38 0.16 30.91
C SER A 61 -7.71 -0.09 29.56
N TRP A 62 -6.45 -0.54 29.53
CA TRP A 62 -5.77 -0.92 28.29
C TRP A 62 -6.39 -2.17 27.66
N LYS A 63 -6.76 -3.18 28.46
CA LYS A 63 -7.50 -4.35 27.96
C LYS A 63 -8.85 -3.95 27.37
N LEU A 64 -9.58 -3.05 28.03
CA LEU A 64 -10.87 -2.56 27.56
C LEU A 64 -10.72 -1.80 26.23
N GLY A 65 -9.73 -0.91 26.12
CA GLY A 65 -9.45 -0.14 24.92
C GLY A 65 -9.00 -1.01 23.74
N ILE A 66 -8.08 -1.96 23.97
CA ILE A 66 -7.64 -2.91 22.94
C ILE A 66 -8.82 -3.74 22.45
N ARG A 67 -9.69 -4.19 23.35
CA ARG A 67 -10.86 -5.00 23.00
C ARG A 67 -11.91 -4.22 22.22
N GLU A 68 -12.19 -2.97 22.59
CA GLU A 68 -13.08 -2.10 21.82
C GLU A 68 -12.54 -1.83 20.42
N GLU A 69 -11.28 -1.43 20.30
CA GLU A 69 -10.66 -1.15 19.00
C GLU A 69 -10.59 -2.41 18.13
N THR A 70 -10.17 -3.55 18.69
CA THR A 70 -10.13 -4.84 17.98
C THR A 70 -11.52 -5.26 17.52
N THR A 71 -12.56 -5.05 18.34
CA THR A 71 -13.94 -5.36 17.98
C THR A 71 -14.46 -4.42 16.89
N LYS A 72 -14.20 -3.12 16.97
CA LYS A 72 -14.56 -2.13 15.93
C LYS A 72 -13.88 -2.48 14.59
N PHE A 73 -12.57 -2.75 14.61
CA PHE A 73 -11.83 -3.15 13.41
C PHE A 73 -12.33 -4.48 12.83
N GLY A 74 -12.52 -5.50 13.67
CA GLY A 74 -12.99 -6.82 13.23
C GLY A 74 -14.43 -6.79 12.69
N THR A 75 -15.33 -6.02 13.30
CA THR A 75 -16.71 -5.85 12.83
C THR A 75 -16.76 -5.07 11.52
N ALA A 76 -16.03 -3.95 11.41
CA ALA A 76 -15.92 -3.19 10.16
C ALA A 76 -15.31 -4.05 9.03
N PHE A 77 -14.24 -4.80 9.31
CA PHE A 77 -13.61 -5.68 8.33
C PHE A 77 -14.54 -6.81 7.88
N ARG A 78 -15.29 -7.43 8.80
CA ARG A 78 -16.30 -8.46 8.46
C ARG A 78 -17.47 -7.88 7.67
N GLN A 79 -17.89 -6.65 7.97
CA GLN A 79 -18.93 -5.96 7.23
C GLN A 79 -18.48 -5.66 5.79
N LEU A 80 -17.24 -5.21 5.61
CA LEU A 80 -16.62 -5.03 4.29
C LEU A 80 -16.49 -6.36 3.54
N ALA A 81 -16.00 -7.41 4.21
CA ALA A 81 -15.89 -8.74 3.62
C ALA A 81 -17.26 -9.35 3.22
N GLY A 82 -18.31 -9.08 4.00
CA GLY A 82 -19.69 -9.47 3.67
C GLY A 82 -20.25 -8.69 2.48
N ALA A 83 -19.83 -7.45 2.29
CA ALA A 83 -20.21 -6.59 1.18
C ALA A 83 -19.33 -6.82 -0.08
N TRP A 84 -19.00 -8.07 -0.41
CA TRP A 84 -18.11 -8.42 -1.52
C TRP A 84 -18.51 -7.79 -2.86
N ARG A 85 -19.82 -7.62 -3.12
CA ARG A 85 -20.33 -6.94 -4.32
C ARG A 85 -19.89 -5.47 -4.38
N GLN A 86 -19.94 -4.78 -3.24
CA GLN A 86 -19.48 -3.38 -3.15
C GLN A 86 -17.96 -3.30 -3.32
N MET A 87 -17.20 -4.26 -2.76
CA MET A 87 -15.75 -4.34 -2.97
C MET A 87 -15.39 -4.52 -4.45
N VAL A 88 -16.11 -5.39 -5.17
CA VAL A 88 -15.90 -5.58 -6.62
C VAL A 88 -16.21 -4.30 -7.40
N VAL A 89 -17.30 -3.59 -7.06
CA VAL A 89 -17.63 -2.31 -7.71
C VAL A 89 -16.52 -1.29 -7.46
N VAL A 90 -16.07 -1.12 -6.22
CA VAL A 90 -14.96 -0.21 -5.88
C VAL A 90 -13.68 -0.60 -6.60
N PHE A 91 -13.39 -1.89 -6.73
CA PHE A 91 -12.24 -2.39 -7.46
C PHE A 91 -12.30 -2.03 -8.94
N VAL A 92 -13.44 -2.28 -9.61
CA VAL A 92 -13.64 -1.94 -11.03
C VAL A 92 -13.58 -0.43 -11.25
N VAL A 93 -14.23 0.36 -10.37
CA VAL A 93 -14.18 1.82 -10.44
C VAL A 93 -12.75 2.32 -10.25
N SER A 94 -12.00 1.75 -9.31
CA SER A 94 -10.58 2.08 -9.09
C SER A 94 -9.73 1.74 -10.31
N LEU A 95 -9.95 0.58 -10.95
CA LEU A 95 -9.26 0.21 -12.19
C LEU A 95 -9.56 1.18 -13.32
N LEU A 96 -10.84 1.56 -13.48
CA LEU A 96 -11.24 2.53 -14.49
C LEU A 96 -10.62 3.90 -14.21
N GLN A 97 -10.65 4.36 -12.96
CA GLN A 97 -10.04 5.61 -12.53
C GLN A 97 -8.53 5.62 -12.84
N LEU A 98 -7.80 4.54 -12.52
CA LEU A 98 -6.38 4.42 -12.84
C LEU A 98 -6.14 4.40 -14.36
N THR A 99 -7.00 3.72 -15.12
CA THR A 99 -6.91 3.69 -16.59
C THR A 99 -7.12 5.07 -17.18
N CYS A 100 -8.08 5.84 -16.68
CA CYS A 100 -8.30 7.23 -17.10
C CYS A 100 -7.14 8.13 -16.68
N LEU A 101 -6.63 7.98 -15.46
CA LEU A 101 -5.52 8.78 -14.94
C LEU A 101 -4.26 8.58 -15.78
N PHE A 102 -3.82 7.34 -15.98
CA PHE A 102 -2.64 7.03 -16.81
C PHE A 102 -2.91 7.16 -18.32
N GLY A 103 -4.17 7.19 -18.73
CA GLY A 103 -4.56 7.53 -20.10
C GLY A 103 -4.19 8.97 -20.45
N THR A 104 -4.16 9.89 -19.48
CA THR A 104 -3.70 11.27 -19.69
C THR A 104 -2.24 11.34 -20.13
N ASP A 105 -1.40 10.44 -19.60
CA ASP A 105 0.02 10.31 -19.94
C ASP A 105 0.19 10.01 -21.44
N TRP A 106 -0.69 9.18 -22.02
CA TRP A 106 -0.68 8.87 -23.45
C TRP A 106 -0.98 10.10 -24.32
N PHE A 107 -1.98 10.89 -23.94
CA PHE A 107 -2.28 12.14 -24.65
C PHE A 107 -1.13 13.15 -24.53
N ALA A 108 -0.44 13.19 -23.38
CA ALA A 108 0.75 14.01 -23.22
C ALA A 108 1.86 13.56 -24.18
N LEU A 109 2.15 12.26 -24.30
CA LEU A 109 3.17 11.75 -25.24
C LEU A 109 2.83 12.05 -26.71
N GLU A 110 1.58 11.87 -27.10
CA GLU A 110 1.08 12.19 -28.45
C GLU A 110 1.26 13.68 -28.78
N ALA A 111 1.06 14.58 -27.80
CA ALA A 111 1.28 16.02 -27.99
C ALA A 111 2.75 16.38 -28.30
N PHE A 112 3.71 15.55 -27.89
CA PHE A 112 5.14 15.69 -28.19
C PHE A 112 5.58 14.88 -29.42
N GLY A 113 4.65 14.26 -30.14
CA GLY A 113 4.93 13.49 -31.36
C GLY A 113 5.51 12.09 -31.11
N VAL A 114 5.37 11.56 -29.89
CA VAL A 114 5.82 10.22 -29.54
C VAL A 114 4.65 9.25 -29.56
N HIS A 115 4.64 8.38 -30.56
CA HIS A 115 3.60 7.35 -30.73
C HIS A 115 3.98 6.07 -29.98
N LEU A 116 3.66 6.01 -28.70
CA LEU A 116 3.66 4.75 -27.94
C LEU A 116 2.27 4.11 -27.96
N GLY A 117 2.20 2.78 -27.88
CA GLY A 117 0.93 2.10 -27.72
C GLY A 117 0.22 2.56 -26.44
N PHE A 118 -1.11 2.68 -26.48
CA PHE A 118 -1.92 3.07 -25.32
C PHE A 118 -1.66 2.16 -24.10
N TRP A 119 -1.68 0.84 -24.33
CA TRP A 119 -1.41 -0.16 -23.29
C TRP A 119 0.03 -0.15 -22.79
N GLU A 120 1.00 0.15 -23.67
CA GLU A 120 2.41 0.29 -23.28
C GLU A 120 2.60 1.49 -22.37
N THR A 121 1.97 2.62 -22.71
CA THR A 121 1.99 3.83 -21.89
C THR A 121 1.33 3.61 -20.53
N LEU A 122 0.18 2.93 -20.51
CA LEU A 122 -0.49 2.50 -19.27
C LEU A 122 0.44 1.65 -18.39
N CYS A 123 1.11 0.65 -18.97
CA CYS A 123 2.07 -0.17 -18.24
C CYS A 123 3.21 0.68 -17.66
N LEU A 124 3.80 1.57 -18.45
CA LEU A 124 4.87 2.47 -17.99
C LEU A 124 4.39 3.41 -16.87
N GLY A 125 3.19 4.00 -17.00
CA GLY A 125 2.57 4.84 -15.97
C GLY A 125 2.35 4.10 -14.66
N THR A 126 1.88 2.83 -14.72
CA THR A 126 1.76 2.00 -13.51
C THR A 126 3.11 1.70 -12.86
N LEU A 127 4.17 1.47 -13.64
CA LEU A 127 5.53 1.26 -13.10
C LEU A 127 6.07 2.53 -12.43
N VAL A 128 5.83 3.70 -13.03
CA VAL A 128 6.18 5.00 -12.43
C VAL A 128 5.47 5.18 -11.09
N GLN A 129 4.17 4.88 -11.03
CA GLN A 129 3.40 4.97 -9.79
C GLN A 129 3.86 3.96 -8.73
N LEU A 130 4.24 2.74 -9.12
CA LEU A 130 4.78 1.75 -8.18
C LEU A 130 6.06 2.27 -7.53
N VAL A 131 7.00 2.80 -8.32
CA VAL A 131 8.25 3.39 -7.79
C VAL A 131 7.95 4.59 -6.89
N ALA A 132 6.98 5.42 -7.26
CA ALA A 132 6.53 6.56 -6.45
C ALA A 132 6.12 6.15 -5.03
N THR A 133 5.36 5.06 -4.90
CA THR A 133 4.84 4.60 -3.60
C THR A 133 5.89 3.94 -2.71
N VAL A 134 7.02 3.49 -3.29
CA VAL A 134 8.11 2.86 -2.54
C VAL A 134 8.97 3.90 -1.84
N VAL A 135 9.05 5.12 -2.37
CA VAL A 135 9.86 6.20 -1.81
C VAL A 135 8.99 6.98 -0.80
N PRO A 136 9.32 6.97 0.51
CA PRO A 136 8.53 7.63 1.54
C PRO A 136 8.81 9.13 1.60
N THR A 137 8.84 9.81 0.45
CA THR A 137 8.95 11.26 0.39
C THR A 137 7.56 11.90 0.49
N PRO A 138 7.36 12.91 1.35
CA PRO A 138 6.10 13.64 1.38
C PRO A 138 5.85 14.25 0.00
N GLY A 139 4.79 13.80 -0.67
CA GLY A 139 4.44 14.22 -2.04
C GLY A 139 5.02 13.35 -3.18
N GLY A 140 5.87 12.36 -2.89
CA GLY A 140 6.37 11.38 -3.90
C GLY A 140 7.12 11.97 -5.10
N THR A 141 7.42 13.28 -5.10
CA THR A 141 7.87 14.04 -6.28
C THR A 141 9.17 13.50 -6.85
N GLY A 142 10.21 13.36 -6.03
CA GLY A 142 11.51 12.83 -6.48
C GLY A 142 11.48 11.37 -6.93
N GLY A 143 10.59 10.55 -6.37
CA GLY A 143 10.42 9.15 -6.79
C GLY A 143 9.75 9.04 -8.15
N ILE A 144 8.73 9.87 -8.38
CA ILE A 144 8.01 9.92 -9.66
C ILE A 144 8.87 10.55 -10.75
N GLU A 145 9.62 11.62 -10.47
CA GLU A 145 10.53 12.25 -11.43
C GLU A 145 11.60 11.28 -11.91
N ALA A 146 12.26 10.61 -10.97
CA ALA A 146 13.28 9.62 -11.28
C ALA A 146 12.69 8.45 -12.08
N ALA A 147 11.50 7.96 -11.70
CA ALA A 147 10.85 6.87 -12.41
C ALA A 147 10.41 7.28 -13.82
N PHE A 148 9.82 8.46 -13.99
CA PHE A 148 9.39 8.95 -15.30
C PHE A 148 10.59 9.11 -16.24
N LEU A 149 11.66 9.76 -15.78
CA LEU A 149 12.88 9.87 -16.57
C LEU A 149 13.49 8.50 -16.88
N TYR A 150 13.48 7.56 -15.93
CA TYR A 150 14.01 6.22 -16.19
C TYR A 150 13.22 5.47 -17.28
N PHE A 151 11.89 5.51 -17.22
CA PHE A 151 11.03 4.76 -18.14
C PHE A 151 10.79 5.47 -19.48
N PHE A 152 10.70 6.80 -19.49
CA PHE A 152 10.34 7.59 -20.67
C PHE A 152 11.50 8.38 -21.30
N SER A 153 12.72 8.37 -20.73
CA SER A 153 13.88 9.04 -21.34
C SER A 153 14.24 8.53 -22.73
N LYS A 154 14.16 7.21 -22.96
CA LYS A 154 14.46 6.62 -24.27
C LYS A 154 13.51 7.09 -25.38
N PRO A 155 12.18 7.05 -25.19
CA PRO A 155 11.26 7.51 -26.24
C PRO A 155 11.19 9.03 -26.39
N LEU A 156 11.39 9.82 -25.32
CA LEU A 156 11.25 11.29 -25.38
C LEU A 156 12.56 12.06 -25.55
N GLY A 157 13.71 11.45 -25.29
CA GLY A 157 15.01 12.12 -25.33
C GLY A 157 15.02 13.41 -24.49
N ASP A 158 15.48 14.51 -25.09
CA ASP A 158 15.56 15.82 -24.44
C ASP A 158 14.18 16.42 -24.10
N ALA A 159 13.10 15.95 -24.72
CA ALA A 159 11.74 16.40 -24.44
C ALA A 159 11.13 15.73 -23.20
N ALA A 160 11.82 14.76 -22.57
CA ALA A 160 11.28 14.01 -21.43
C ALA A 160 10.89 14.90 -20.25
N VAL A 161 11.72 15.92 -19.95
CA VAL A 161 11.43 16.88 -18.86
C VAL A 161 10.24 17.77 -19.23
N ALA A 162 10.15 18.22 -20.48
CA ALA A 162 9.04 19.06 -20.93
C ALA A 162 7.69 18.29 -20.92
N CYS A 163 7.70 17.05 -21.41
CA CYS A 163 6.54 16.16 -21.36
C CYS A 163 6.13 15.85 -19.91
N PHE A 164 7.09 15.61 -19.02
CA PHE A 164 6.82 15.42 -17.60
C PHE A 164 6.14 16.64 -16.98
N LEU A 165 6.59 17.85 -17.28
CA LEU A 165 5.99 19.08 -16.75
C LEU A 165 4.56 19.28 -17.26
N VAL A 166 4.31 19.03 -18.54
CA VAL A 166 2.96 19.11 -19.12
C VAL A 166 2.04 18.10 -18.44
N TRP A 167 2.52 16.86 -18.29
CA TRP A 167 1.79 15.82 -17.56
C TRP A 167 1.43 16.27 -16.13
N ARG A 168 2.39 16.81 -15.38
CA ARG A 168 2.18 17.32 -14.00
C ARG A 168 1.20 18.48 -13.89
N ILE A 169 1.04 19.28 -14.94
CA ILE A 169 0.06 20.39 -14.95
C ILE A 169 -1.35 19.84 -15.20
N VAL A 170 -1.46 18.76 -15.95
CA VAL A 170 -2.74 18.16 -16.35
C VAL A 170 -3.34 17.26 -15.26
N THR A 171 -2.51 16.57 -14.48
CA THR A 171 -2.91 15.64 -13.40
C THR A 171 -2.87 16.27 -12.02
#